data_AF-A0A2M7PZ58-F1
#
_entry.id   AF-A0A2M7PZ58-F1
#
_cell.length_a   1.000
_cell.length_b   1.000
_cell.length_c   1.000
_cell.angle_alpha   90.00
_cell.angle_beta   90.00
_cell.angle_gamma   90.00
#
_symmetry.space_group_name_H-M   'P 1'
#
loop_
_entity.id
_entity.type
_entity.pdbx_description
1 polymer ?
#
loop_
_entity_poly.entity_id
_entity_poly.type
_entity_poly.pdbx_seq_one_letter_code
_entity_poly.pdbx_strand_id
1 'polypeptide(L)' 'MKEILIYGTSALASLFIFGYTVHMFVGGLVSEETETILIVVVVSICAAALAYLAWETMQHNRKR' A
#
# COMPACT_ATOMS: atom_id res chain seq x y z
N MET A 1 20.71 -4.89 -5.37
CA MET A 1 19.72 -5.15 -6.45
C MET A 1 18.69 -6.20 -6.05
N LYS A 2 19.08 -7.39 -5.56
CA LYS A 2 18.13 -8.41 -5.09
C LYS A 2 17.18 -7.90 -3.99
N GLU A 3 17.68 -7.12 -3.04
CA GLU A 3 16.87 -6.58 -1.93
C GLU A 3 15.78 -5.61 -2.40
N ILE A 4 16.08 -4.71 -3.35
CA ILE A 4 15.08 -3.79 -3.92
C ILE A 4 13.96 -4.56 -4.62
N LEU A 5 14.30 -5.65 -5.33
CA LEU A 5 13.30 -6.49 -5.95
C LEU A 5 12.41 -7.16 -4.91
N ILE A 6 13.00 -7.73 -3.85
CA ILE A 6 12.25 -8.37 -2.77
C ILE A 6 11.33 -7.36 -2.08
N TYR A 7 11.86 -6.23 -1.62
CA TYR A 7 11.07 -5.20 -0.94
C TYR A 7 10.01 -4.58 -1.85
N GLY A 8 10.32 -4.34 -3.11
CA GLY A 8 9.36 -3.84 -4.10
C GLY A 8 8.22 -4.83 -4.34
N THR A 9 8.53 -6.12 -4.53
CA THR A 9 7.51 -7.16 -4.71
C THR A 9 6.65 -7.34 -3.46
N SER A 10 7.25 -7.31 -2.27
CA SER A 10 6.50 -7.40 -1.01
C SER A 10 5.59 -6.19 -0.83
N ALA A 11 6.06 -4.98 -1.10
CA ALA A 11 5.26 -3.77 -1.00
C ALA A 11 4.06 -3.80 -1.97
N LEU A 12 4.26 -4.23 -3.21
CA LEU A 12 3.18 -4.41 -4.18
C LEU A 12 2.17 -5.46 -3.72
N ALA A 13 2.65 -6.64 -3.29
CA ALA A 13 1.79 -7.70 -2.79
C ALA A 13 0.95 -7.23 -1.59
N SER A 14 1.57 -6.53 -0.64
CA SER A 14 0.87 -5.94 0.50
C SER A 14 -0.19 -4.93 0.08
N LEU A 15 0.07 -4.11 -0.94
CA LEU A 15 -0.91 -3.15 -1.48
C LEU A 15 -2.15 -3.85 -2.03
N PHE A 16 -1.95 -4.90 -2.83
CA PHE A 16 -3.05 -5.69 -3.41
C PHE A 16 -3.85 -6.43 -2.34
N ILE A 17 -3.16 -7.06 -1.39
CA ILE A 17 -3.81 -7.76 -0.26
C ILE A 17 -4.64 -6.76 0.56
N PHE A 18 -4.11 -5.56 0.80
CA PHE A 18 -4.81 -4.53 1.56
C PHE A 18 -6.06 -4.01 0.83
N GLY A 19 -5.95 -3.74 -0.48
CA GLY A 19 -7.11 -3.39 -1.30
C GLY A 19 -8.19 -4.47 -1.33
N TYR A 20 -7.79 -5.74 -1.47
CA TYR A 20 -8.71 -6.88 -1.40
C TYR A 20 -9.32 -7.06 0.00
N THR A 21 -8.58 -6.72 1.05
CA THR A 21 -9.12 -6.72 2.42
C THR A 21 -10.22 -5.67 2.55
N VAL A 22 -10.04 -4.47 2.02
CA VAL A 22 -11.10 -3.45 1.99
C VAL A 22 -12.32 -3.98 1.22
N HIS A 23 -12.13 -4.57 0.04
CA HIS A 23 -13.21 -5.22 -0.72
C HIS A 23 -13.97 -6.27 0.10
N MET A 24 -13.28 -7.15 0.84
CA MET A 24 -13.95 -8.13 1.71
C MET A 24 -14.70 -7.49 2.89
N PHE A 25 -14.20 -6.36 3.41
CA PHE A 25 -14.81 -5.69 4.56
C PHE A 25 -16.05 -4.87 4.20
N VAL A 26 -16.04 -4.20 3.05
CA VAL A 26 -17.13 -3.28 2.64
C VAL A 26 -17.96 -3.80 1.47
N GLY A 27 -17.51 -4.86 0.80
CA GLY A 27 -18.17 -5.46 -0.35
C GLY A 27 -19.59 -5.89 -0.02
N GLY A 28 -20.55 -5.41 -0.81
CA GLY A 28 -21.97 -5.66 -0.61
C GLY A 28 -22.62 -4.86 0.54
N LEU A 29 -21.86 -4.05 1.28
CA LEU A 29 -22.40 -3.14 2.30
C LEU A 29 -22.60 -1.71 1.78
N VAL A 30 -21.94 -1.34 0.68
CA VAL A 30 -22.01 -0.02 0.04
C VAL A 30 -22.23 -0.17 -1.47
N SER A 31 -22.52 0.94 -2.17
CA SER A 31 -22.59 0.93 -3.63
C SER A 31 -21.22 0.64 -4.26
N GLU A 32 -21.20 0.04 -5.45
CA GLU A 32 -19.96 -0.32 -6.17
C GLU A 32 -19.03 0.90 -6.40
N GLU A 33 -19.62 2.07 -6.67
CA GLU A 33 -18.88 3.33 -6.80
C GLU A 33 -18.20 3.72 -5.49
N THR A 34 -18.94 3.66 -4.37
CA THR A 34 -18.41 4.00 -3.04
C THR A 34 -17.30 3.05 -2.63
N GLU A 35 -17.49 1.76 -2.90
CA GLU A 35 -16.50 0.73 -2.63
C GLU A 35 -15.20 0.97 -3.38
N THR A 36 -15.30 1.25 -4.69
CA THR A 36 -14.15 1.53 -5.55
C THR A 36 -13.39 2.76 -5.06
N ILE A 37 -14.10 3.85 -4.72
CA ILE A 37 -13.50 5.06 -4.16
C ILE A 37 -12.77 4.75 -2.85
N LEU A 38 -13.39 3.99 -1.95
CA LEU A 38 -12.80 3.61 -0.67
C LEU A 38 -11.51 2.82 -0.86
N ILE A 39 -11.51 1.82 -1.74
CA ILE A 39 -10.32 1.02 -2.06
C ILE A 39 -9.22 1.93 -2.59
N VAL A 40 -9.52 2.80 -3.58
CA VAL A 40 -8.53 3.71 -4.17
C VAL A 40 -7.93 4.65 -3.12
N VAL A 41 -8.76 5.25 -2.27
CA VAL A 41 -8.30 6.17 -1.22
C VAL A 41 -7.41 5.45 -0.21
N VAL A 42 -7.86 4.32 0.31
CA VAL A 42 -7.14 3.56 1.34
C VAL A 42 -5.82 3.01 0.81
N VAL A 43 -5.82 2.45 -0.41
CA VAL A 43 -4.61 1.96 -1.08
C VAL A 43 -3.63 3.11 -1.37
N SER A 44 -4.12 4.28 -1.77
CA SER A 44 -3.26 5.46 -2.03
C SER A 44 -2.58 5.96 -0.75
N ILE A 45 -3.31 6.01 0.37
CA ILE A 45 -2.74 6.37 1.68
C ILE A 45 -1.67 5.36 2.09
N CYS A 46 -1.93 4.06 1.92
CA CYS A 46 -0.96 3.00 2.22
C CYS A 46 0.30 3.13 1.37
N ALA A 47 0.16 3.39 0.06
CA ALA A 47 1.29 3.61 -0.84
C ALA A 47 2.13 4.82 -0.42
N ALA A 48 1.49 5.93 -0.04
CA ALA A 48 2.18 7.12 0.44
C ALA A 48 2.95 6.85 1.75
N ALA A 49 2.35 6.11 2.69
CA ALA A 49 3.02 5.71 3.93
C ALA A 49 4.24 4.81 3.67
N LEU A 50 4.11 3.82 2.78
CA LEU A 50 5.23 2.96 2.39
C LEU A 50 6.37 3.75 1.72
N ALA A 51 6.03 4.69 0.83
CA ALA A 51 7.00 5.56 0.18
C ALA A 51 7.72 6.46 1.21
N TYR A 52 6.99 7.01 2.17
CA TYR A 52 7.57 7.81 3.26
C TYR A 52 8.54 6.99 4.12
N LEU A 53 8.13 5.79 4.55
CA LEU A 53 8.97 4.90 5.37
C LEU A 53 10.23 4.44 4.62
N ALA A 54 10.08 4.12 3.33
CA ALA A 54 11.21 3.77 2.47
C ALA A 54 12.19 4.94 2.35
N TRP A 55 11.68 6.15 2.11
CA TRP A 55 12.49 7.37 2.05
C TRP A 55 13.23 7.65 3.36
N GLU A 56 12.52 7.57 4.49
CA GLU A 56 13.09 7.79 5.82
C GLU A 56 14.23 6.79 6.09
N THR A 57 14.01 5.50 5.80
CA THR A 57 15.01 4.45 5.97
C THR A 57 16.26 4.71 5.12
N MET A 58 16.08 5.11 3.86
CA MET A 58 17.20 5.46 2.98
C MET A 58 17.97 6.68 3.48
N GLN A 59 17.27 7.69 3.99
CA GLN A 59 17.89 8.91 4.51
C GLN A 59 18.62 8.64 5.83
N HIS A 60 18.07 7.80 6.70
CA HIS A 60 18.69 7.40 7.96
C HIS A 60 19.98 6.61 7.72
N ASN A 61 19.98 5.67 6.77
CA ASN A 61 21.15 4.90 6.38
C ASN A 61 22.27 5.74 5.74
N ARG A 62 21.94 6.91 5.17
CA ARG A 62 22.91 7.82 4.54
C ARG A 62 23.57 8.79 5.53
N LYS A 63 23.02 8.96 6.74
CA LYS A 63 23.56 9.82 7.81
C LYS A 63 24.49 9.08 8.78
N ARG A 64 24.53 7.74 8.74
CA ARG A 64 25.55 6.92 9.40
C ARG A 64 26.74 6.72 8.46
#